data_AF-A0A8H8JEE1-F1
#
_entry.id   AF-A0A8H8JEE1-F1
#
_cell.length_a   1.000
_cell.length_b   1.000
_cell.length_c   1.000
_cell.angle_alpha   90.00
_cell.angle_beta   90.00
_cell.angle_gamma   90.00
#
_symmetry.space_group_name_H-M   'P 1'
#
loop_
_entity.id
_entity.type
_entity.pdbx_description
1 polymer ?
#
loop_
_entity_poly.entity_id
_entity_poly.type
_entity_poly.pdbx_seq_one_letter_code
_entity_poly.pdbx_strand_id
1 'polypeptide(L)'
;MADRIYEDEERVDQFHLIFQTFVKLCEYGGLGALYASLQPADDTISPHQITLLKLLDGYIQTTKDTVDENSGIRDFLVDRLFLDLRKANDWMDTPLENGQPNEGLPQIATTLVLLSQMIASSLMSEQLVWEKSSSVDKSRPTLDFLRSSQRTYVELIVDALRHLNELLPRIQFGKVKPQLPTSRPNELISPDVPGFQFVKRDLVRLLAILVHDDGSIQKRIRERGGVEVVLSMCAVDDRNPYIREHALFALRNLLHNNTENQDIVKELEPTGRWDESGVLTDLR
;
A
#
# COMPACT_ATOMS: atom_id res chain seq x y z
N MET A 1 -41.70 18.03 6.54
CA MET A 1 -40.89 17.33 7.57
C MET A 1 -41.13 15.83 7.48
N ALA A 2 -42.39 15.37 7.37
CA ALA A 2 -42.71 13.97 7.08
C ALA A 2 -42.15 13.47 5.72
N ASP A 3 -42.31 14.23 4.63
CA ASP A 3 -41.78 13.80 3.31
C ASP A 3 -40.26 13.59 3.27
N ARG A 4 -39.49 14.40 4.02
CA ARG A 4 -38.04 14.19 4.16
C ARG A 4 -37.68 12.95 4.97
N ILE A 5 -38.50 12.60 5.96
CA ILE A 5 -38.31 11.39 6.77
C ILE A 5 -38.62 10.14 5.94
N TYR A 6 -39.68 10.18 5.13
CA TYR A 6 -40.03 9.08 4.21
C TYR A 6 -38.99 8.89 3.09
N GLU A 7 -38.48 9.98 2.49
CA GLU A 7 -37.40 9.90 1.49
C GLU A 7 -36.06 9.40 2.08
N ASP A 8 -35.82 9.65 3.36
CA ASP A 8 -34.62 9.17 4.07
C ASP A 8 -34.78 7.67 4.43
N GLU A 9 -35.96 7.23 4.87
CA GLU A 9 -36.25 5.79 5.10
C GLU A 9 -36.15 4.99 3.80
N GLU A 10 -36.73 5.47 2.69
CA GLU A 10 -36.66 4.78 1.40
C GLU A 10 -35.23 4.68 0.86
N ARG A 11 -34.41 5.72 1.06
CA ARG A 11 -32.98 5.69 0.71
C ARG A 11 -32.19 4.69 1.53
N VAL A 12 -32.50 4.55 2.82
CA VAL A 12 -31.87 3.56 3.70
C VAL A 12 -32.22 2.14 3.24
N ASP A 13 -33.49 1.89 2.91
CA ASP A 13 -33.95 0.58 2.42
C ASP A 13 -33.32 0.21 1.07
N GLN A 14 -33.22 1.17 0.14
CA GLN A 14 -32.55 0.96 -1.14
C GLN A 14 -31.06 0.65 -0.97
N PHE A 15 -30.36 1.40 -0.11
CA PHE A 15 -28.95 1.12 0.19
C PHE A 15 -28.77 -0.25 0.82
N HIS A 16 -29.65 -0.63 1.75
CA HIS A 16 -29.60 -1.94 2.39
C HIS A 16 -29.79 -3.07 1.38
N LEU A 17 -30.77 -2.93 0.46
CA LEU A 17 -31.00 -3.91 -0.59
C LEU A 17 -29.77 -4.03 -1.52
N ILE A 18 -29.21 -2.91 -1.97
CA ILE A 18 -28.00 -2.88 -2.82
C ILE A 18 -26.84 -3.56 -2.09
N PHE A 19 -26.62 -3.25 -0.82
CA PHE A 19 -25.56 -3.84 -0.03
C PHE A 19 -25.77 -5.34 0.15
N GLN A 20 -26.99 -5.81 0.43
CA GLN A 20 -27.30 -7.25 0.49
C GLN A 20 -27.07 -7.95 -0.85
N THR A 21 -27.42 -7.32 -1.97
CA THR A 21 -27.13 -7.85 -3.31
C THR A 21 -25.62 -7.96 -3.53
N PHE A 22 -24.86 -6.95 -3.11
CA PHE A 22 -23.39 -6.96 -3.17
C PHE A 22 -22.80 -8.09 -2.32
N VAL A 23 -23.28 -8.29 -1.08
CA VAL A 23 -22.84 -9.39 -0.21
C VAL A 23 -23.03 -10.73 -0.91
N LYS A 24 -24.23 -11.00 -1.44
CA LYS A 24 -24.50 -12.25 -2.17
C LYS A 24 -23.60 -12.40 -3.39
N LEU A 25 -23.34 -11.33 -4.14
CA LEU A 25 -22.42 -11.38 -5.27
C LEU A 25 -21.00 -11.83 -4.84
N CYS A 26 -20.51 -11.31 -3.72
CA CYS A 26 -19.23 -11.71 -3.15
C CYS A 26 -19.22 -13.18 -2.69
N GLU A 27 -20.29 -13.64 -2.04
CA GLU A 27 -20.45 -15.05 -1.61
C GLU A 27 -20.49 -16.03 -2.79
N TYR A 28 -21.06 -15.63 -3.93
CA TYR A 28 -21.13 -16.45 -5.14
C TYR A 28 -19.93 -16.28 -6.10
N GLY A 29 -18.88 -15.54 -5.70
CA GLY A 29 -17.65 -15.39 -6.49
C GLY A 29 -17.78 -14.48 -7.73
N GLY A 30 -18.83 -13.65 -7.80
CA GLY A 30 -19.06 -12.73 -8.94
C GLY A 30 -18.21 -11.46 -8.93
N LEU A 31 -17.43 -11.24 -7.86
CA LEU A 31 -16.67 -10.00 -7.63
C LEU A 31 -15.67 -9.69 -8.74
N GLY A 32 -14.87 -10.68 -9.17
CA GLY A 32 -13.86 -10.48 -10.22
C GLY A 32 -14.49 -10.10 -11.56
N ALA A 33 -15.58 -10.78 -11.95
CA ALA A 33 -16.30 -10.49 -13.19
C ALA A 33 -16.96 -9.11 -13.18
N LEU A 34 -17.56 -8.71 -12.05
CA LEU A 34 -18.11 -7.36 -11.90
C LEU A 34 -17.00 -6.30 -11.94
N TYR A 35 -15.88 -6.51 -11.25
CA TYR A 35 -14.78 -5.56 -11.28
C TYR A 35 -14.24 -5.36 -12.69
N ALA A 36 -14.11 -6.44 -13.47
CA ALA A 36 -13.67 -6.38 -14.86
C ALA A 36 -14.69 -5.70 -15.80
N SER A 37 -16.00 -5.90 -15.59
CA SER A 37 -17.03 -5.27 -16.44
C SER A 37 -17.13 -3.76 -16.27
N LEU A 38 -16.62 -3.24 -15.15
CA LEU A 38 -16.56 -1.80 -14.86
C LEU A 38 -15.29 -1.12 -15.41
N GLN A 39 -14.40 -1.87 -16.07
CA GLN A 39 -13.16 -1.34 -16.61
C GLN A 39 -13.38 -0.65 -17.97
N PRO A 40 -12.87 0.58 -18.18
CA PRO A 40 -12.95 1.25 -19.48
C PRO A 40 -12.03 0.60 -20.53
N ALA A 41 -12.24 0.95 -21.81
CA ALA A 41 -11.51 0.37 -22.94
C ALA A 41 -10.02 0.72 -23.00
N ASP A 42 -9.62 1.80 -22.32
CA ASP A 42 -8.23 2.27 -22.23
C ASP A 42 -7.43 1.61 -21.09
N ASP A 43 -8.00 0.58 -20.45
CA ASP A 43 -7.40 -0.19 -19.35
C ASP A 43 -7.12 0.64 -18.06
N THR A 44 -7.62 1.88 -17.99
CA THR A 44 -7.58 2.71 -16.78
C THR A 44 -8.49 2.15 -15.68
N ILE A 45 -8.31 2.65 -14.45
CA ILE A 45 -9.21 2.30 -13.35
C ILE A 45 -10.36 3.29 -13.29
N SER A 46 -11.59 2.79 -13.37
CA SER A 46 -12.78 3.64 -13.32
C SER A 46 -13.18 4.03 -11.89
N PRO A 47 -13.88 5.17 -11.71
CA PRO A 47 -14.46 5.53 -10.41
C PRO A 47 -15.42 4.46 -9.85
N HIS A 48 -16.07 3.69 -10.72
CA HIS A 48 -16.98 2.60 -10.34
C HIS A 48 -16.20 1.42 -9.73
N GLN A 49 -15.02 1.09 -10.27
CA GLN A 49 -14.14 0.09 -9.69
C GLN A 49 -13.65 0.52 -8.30
N ILE A 50 -13.28 1.78 -8.12
CA ILE A 50 -12.89 2.31 -6.79
C ILE A 50 -14.07 2.24 -5.81
N THR A 51 -15.28 2.59 -6.27
CA THR A 51 -16.50 2.50 -5.44
C THR A 51 -16.77 1.06 -5.02
N LEU A 52 -16.60 0.09 -5.93
CA LEU A 52 -16.73 -1.34 -5.63
C LEU A 52 -15.72 -1.80 -4.57
N LEU A 53 -14.45 -1.36 -4.66
CA LEU A 53 -13.44 -1.67 -3.63
C LEU A 53 -13.78 -1.05 -2.27
N LYS A 54 -14.38 0.15 -2.23
CA LYS A 54 -14.85 0.76 -0.97
C LYS A 54 -16.01 -0.01 -0.35
N LEU A 55 -16.94 -0.50 -1.18
CA LEU A 55 -18.02 -1.38 -0.69
C LEU A 55 -17.47 -2.70 -0.14
N LEU A 56 -16.45 -3.27 -0.82
CA LEU A 56 -15.76 -4.46 -0.36
C LEU A 56 -15.04 -4.25 0.97
N ASP A 57 -14.34 -3.12 1.12
CA ASP A 57 -13.68 -2.75 2.37
C ASP A 57 -14.70 -2.64 3.52
N GLY A 58 -15.83 -1.97 3.27
CA GLY A 58 -16.94 -1.91 4.23
C GLY A 58 -17.48 -3.29 4.61
N TYR A 59 -17.67 -4.18 3.63
CA TYR A 59 -18.09 -5.56 3.88
C TYR A 59 -17.09 -6.33 4.75
N ILE A 60 -15.81 -6.33 4.38
CA ILE A 60 -14.73 -7.00 5.12
C ILE A 60 -14.67 -6.52 6.58
N GLN A 61 -14.87 -5.22 6.81
CA GLN A 61 -14.87 -4.67 8.17
C GLN A 61 -16.07 -5.12 9.02
N THR A 62 -17.22 -5.39 8.39
CA THR A 62 -18.42 -5.91 9.06
C THR A 62 -18.40 -7.42 9.29
N THR A 63 -17.70 -8.17 8.44
CA THR A 63 -17.69 -9.63 8.45
C THR A 63 -16.31 -10.19 8.82
N LYS A 64 -15.76 -9.71 9.93
CA LYS A 64 -14.39 -10.03 10.38
C LYS A 64 -14.08 -11.53 10.49
N ASP A 65 -15.10 -12.38 10.63
CA ASP A 65 -14.94 -13.82 10.75
C ASP A 65 -15.03 -14.58 9.40
N THR A 66 -15.46 -13.95 8.30
CA THR A 66 -15.77 -14.66 7.03
C THR A 66 -14.68 -14.55 5.95
N VAL A 67 -13.73 -13.62 6.08
CA VAL A 67 -12.67 -13.44 5.08
C VAL A 67 -11.73 -14.65 5.03
N ASP A 68 -11.52 -15.31 6.18
CA ASP A 68 -10.69 -16.50 6.27
C ASP A 68 -11.37 -17.75 5.65
N GLU A 69 -12.70 -17.71 5.47
CA GLU A 69 -13.49 -18.81 4.87
C GLU A 69 -13.74 -18.60 3.36
N ASN A 70 -13.83 -17.35 2.88
CA ASN A 70 -14.09 -17.05 1.47
C ASN A 70 -12.78 -16.88 0.67
N SER A 71 -12.24 -18.00 0.18
CA SER A 71 -11.05 -18.01 -0.69
C SER A 71 -11.19 -17.10 -1.91
N GLY A 72 -12.40 -16.89 -2.44
CA GLY A 72 -12.64 -16.04 -3.61
C GLY A 72 -12.34 -14.56 -3.36
N ILE A 73 -12.65 -14.03 -2.18
CA ILE A 73 -12.33 -12.63 -1.83
C ILE A 73 -10.82 -12.49 -1.63
N ARG A 74 -10.20 -13.42 -0.90
CA ARG A 74 -8.74 -13.43 -0.72
C ARG A 74 -8.03 -13.44 -2.07
N ASP A 75 -8.40 -14.37 -2.94
CA ASP A 75 -7.77 -14.55 -4.26
C ASP A 75 -7.94 -13.29 -5.11
N PHE A 76 -9.14 -12.69 -5.12
CA PHE A 76 -9.38 -11.41 -5.78
C PHE A 76 -8.46 -10.29 -5.25
N LEU A 77 -8.32 -10.15 -3.94
CA LEU A 77 -7.49 -9.09 -3.34
C LEU A 77 -6.02 -9.24 -3.71
N VAL A 78 -5.46 -10.44 -3.57
CA VAL A 78 -4.04 -10.68 -3.85
C VAL A 78 -3.74 -10.60 -5.36
N ASP A 79 -4.65 -11.07 -6.21
CA ASP A 79 -4.53 -10.95 -7.67
C ASP A 79 -4.61 -9.48 -8.10
N ARG A 80 -5.55 -8.72 -7.54
CA ARG A 80 -5.70 -7.30 -7.88
C ARG A 80 -4.53 -6.47 -7.38
N LEU A 81 -4.04 -6.71 -6.15
CA LEU A 81 -2.85 -6.03 -5.64
C LEU A 81 -1.65 -6.26 -6.57
N PHE A 82 -1.45 -7.50 -7.03
CA PHE A 82 -0.36 -7.82 -7.96
C PHE A 82 -0.46 -7.04 -9.26
N LEU A 83 -1.66 -7.02 -9.87
CA LEU A 83 -1.89 -6.31 -11.12
C LEU A 83 -1.71 -4.79 -10.96
N ASP A 84 -2.23 -4.21 -9.88
CA ASP A 84 -2.11 -2.78 -9.62
C ASP A 84 -0.67 -2.36 -9.33
N LEU A 85 0.10 -3.16 -8.59
CA LEU A 85 1.52 -2.89 -8.36
C LEU A 85 2.33 -2.94 -9.67
N ARG A 86 2.03 -3.92 -10.54
CA ARG A 86 2.68 -4.00 -11.87
C ARG A 86 2.35 -2.78 -12.72
N LYS A 87 1.06 -2.45 -12.85
CA LYS A 87 0.62 -1.26 -13.60
C LYS A 87 1.22 0.03 -13.03
N ALA A 88 1.28 0.16 -11.70
CA ALA A 88 1.90 1.30 -11.05
C ALA A 88 3.38 1.43 -11.45
N ASN A 89 4.14 0.35 -11.38
CA ASN A 89 5.56 0.36 -11.75
C ASN A 89 5.75 0.65 -13.24
N ASP A 90 4.97 0.03 -14.12
CA ASP A 90 5.04 0.28 -15.57
C ASP A 90 4.71 1.75 -15.91
N TRP A 91 3.77 2.36 -15.20
CA TRP A 91 3.34 3.75 -15.44
C TRP A 91 4.27 4.80 -14.85
N MET A 92 5.03 4.45 -13.82
CA MET A 92 6.00 5.37 -13.23
C MET A 92 7.27 5.51 -14.09
N ASP A 93 7.47 4.64 -15.09
CA ASP A 93 8.49 4.79 -16.14
C ASP A 93 8.06 5.74 -17.28
N THR A 94 6.78 6.13 -17.34
CA THR A 94 6.29 7.07 -18.35
C THR A 94 6.65 8.51 -17.98
N PRO A 95 7.25 9.31 -18.89
CA PRO A 95 7.58 10.71 -18.60
C PRO A 95 6.34 11.51 -18.20
N LEU A 96 6.47 12.39 -17.21
CA LEU A 96 5.41 13.33 -16.85
C LEU A 96 5.19 14.37 -17.96
N GLU A 97 3.93 14.63 -18.30
CA GLU A 97 3.56 15.76 -19.16
C GLU A 97 3.29 16.98 -18.28
N ASN A 98 4.17 17.99 -18.32
CA ASN A 98 4.05 19.23 -17.53
C ASN A 98 3.91 19.00 -16.01
N GLY A 99 4.54 17.96 -15.45
CA GLY A 99 4.44 17.62 -14.02
C GLY A 99 3.10 17.00 -13.61
N GLN A 100 2.24 16.66 -14.57
CA GLN A 100 1.03 15.86 -14.34
C GLN A 100 1.33 14.38 -14.62
N PRO A 101 0.90 13.47 -13.75
CA PRO A 101 0.95 12.05 -14.05
C PRO A 101 -0.06 11.68 -15.14
N ASN A 102 0.07 10.48 -15.72
CA ASN A 102 -0.99 9.95 -16.56
C ASN A 102 -2.31 9.90 -15.77
N GLU A 103 -3.43 10.00 -16.48
CA GLU A 103 -4.76 10.11 -15.84
C GLU A 103 -5.12 8.91 -14.98
N GLY A 104 -4.43 7.77 -15.08
CA GLY A 104 -4.73 6.58 -14.29
C GLY A 104 -3.92 6.44 -13.00
N LEU A 105 -2.76 7.10 -12.87
CA LEU A 105 -1.86 6.89 -11.73
C LEU A 105 -2.51 7.26 -10.38
N PRO A 106 -3.27 8.37 -10.25
CA PRO A 106 -3.98 8.68 -9.00
C PRO A 106 -5.01 7.60 -8.62
N GLN A 107 -5.67 6.99 -9.61
CA GLN A 107 -6.68 5.96 -9.41
C GLN A 107 -6.00 4.66 -8.98
N ILE A 108 -4.87 4.29 -9.61
CA ILE A 108 -4.04 3.16 -9.16
C ILE A 108 -3.53 3.38 -7.73
N ALA A 109 -3.03 4.58 -7.40
CA ALA A 109 -2.60 4.87 -6.04
C ALA A 109 -3.76 4.70 -5.03
N THR A 110 -4.97 5.12 -5.41
CA THR A 110 -6.18 4.92 -4.61
C THR A 110 -6.54 3.44 -4.44
N THR A 111 -6.45 2.62 -5.49
CA THR A 111 -6.75 1.19 -5.38
C THR A 111 -5.68 0.45 -4.59
N LEU A 112 -4.40 0.79 -4.75
CA LEU A 112 -3.30 0.26 -3.94
C LEU A 112 -3.53 0.52 -2.45
N VAL A 113 -3.99 1.71 -2.08
CA VAL A 113 -4.35 2.04 -0.69
C VAL A 113 -5.47 1.13 -0.18
N LEU A 114 -6.60 1.04 -0.90
CA LEU A 114 -7.75 0.23 -0.48
C LEU A 114 -7.38 -1.26 -0.37
N LEU A 115 -6.70 -1.80 -1.37
CA LEU A 115 -6.23 -3.19 -1.38
C LEU A 115 -5.25 -3.46 -0.25
N SER A 116 -4.31 -2.54 0.00
CA SER A 116 -3.34 -2.69 1.08
C SER A 116 -4.01 -2.70 2.45
N GLN A 117 -5.04 -1.88 2.65
CA GLN A 117 -5.80 -1.83 3.90
C GLN A 117 -6.63 -3.10 4.12
N MET A 118 -7.33 -3.58 3.09
CA MET A 118 -8.10 -4.83 3.15
C MET A 118 -7.18 -6.04 3.39
N ILE A 119 -6.06 -6.14 2.68
CA ILE A 119 -5.07 -7.21 2.86
C ILE A 119 -4.42 -7.14 4.24
N ALA A 120 -4.04 -5.96 4.72
CA ALA A 120 -3.50 -5.82 6.07
C ALA A 120 -4.53 -6.24 7.14
N SER A 121 -5.81 -5.96 6.93
CA SER A 121 -6.88 -6.41 7.82
C SER A 121 -7.04 -7.93 7.80
N SER A 122 -6.99 -8.56 6.62
CA SER A 122 -7.00 -10.02 6.48
C SER A 122 -5.78 -10.67 7.15
N LEU A 123 -4.57 -10.15 6.94
CA LEU A 123 -3.34 -10.66 7.58
C LEU A 123 -3.38 -10.56 9.11
N MET A 124 -4.07 -9.54 9.65
CA MET A 124 -4.29 -9.40 11.09
C MET A 124 -5.34 -10.40 11.61
N SER A 125 -6.44 -10.63 10.87
CA SER A 125 -7.41 -11.68 11.21
C SER A 125 -6.73 -13.05 11.26
N GLU A 126 -5.99 -13.36 10.20
CA GLU A 126 -5.22 -14.59 10.06
C GLU A 126 -4.20 -14.77 11.20
N GLN A 127 -3.53 -13.69 11.63
CA GLN A 127 -2.64 -13.72 12.80
C GLN A 127 -3.40 -14.14 14.07
N LEU A 128 -4.57 -13.54 14.33
CA LEU A 128 -5.37 -13.85 15.53
C LEU A 128 -5.87 -15.30 15.53
N VAL A 129 -6.27 -15.82 14.37
CA VAL A 129 -6.67 -17.23 14.21
C VAL A 129 -5.48 -18.15 14.45
N TRP A 130 -4.32 -17.84 13.85
CA TRP A 130 -3.09 -18.60 13.98
C TRP A 130 -2.59 -18.69 15.44
N GLU A 131 -2.67 -17.59 16.20
CA GLU A 131 -2.30 -17.55 17.61
C GLU A 131 -3.21 -18.41 18.49
N LYS A 132 -4.52 -18.37 18.23
CA LYS A 132 -5.53 -19.14 18.98
C LYS A 132 -5.57 -20.61 18.62
N SER A 133 -5.09 -20.99 17.43
CA SER A 133 -5.11 -22.37 17.00
C SER A 133 -4.20 -23.25 17.86
N SER A 134 -4.72 -24.39 18.30
CA SER A 134 -3.95 -25.47 18.91
C SER A 134 -3.59 -26.57 17.91
N SER A 135 -3.93 -26.39 16.61
CA SER A 135 -3.65 -27.38 15.57
C SER A 135 -2.13 -27.56 15.39
N VAL A 136 -1.73 -28.77 15.03
CA VAL A 136 -0.35 -29.07 14.60
C VAL A 136 -0.08 -28.42 13.24
N ASP A 137 -1.12 -28.30 12.41
CA ASP A 137 -1.07 -27.70 11.08
C ASP A 137 -1.56 -26.25 11.16
N LYS A 138 -0.68 -25.35 11.61
CA LYS A 138 -0.95 -23.91 11.63
C LYS A 138 -0.50 -23.32 10.30
N SER A 139 -1.44 -22.85 9.48
CA SER A 139 -1.13 -22.17 8.22
C SER A 139 -1.55 -20.71 8.27
N ARG A 140 -0.88 -19.90 7.45
CA ARG A 140 -1.26 -18.51 7.18
C ARG A 140 -1.35 -18.34 5.67
N PRO A 141 -2.38 -18.91 5.01
CA PRO A 141 -2.47 -18.97 3.56
C PRO A 141 -2.25 -17.62 2.85
N THR A 142 -2.79 -16.52 3.37
CA THR A 142 -2.63 -15.19 2.75
C THR A 142 -1.20 -14.69 2.90
N LEU A 143 -0.63 -14.78 4.11
CA LEU A 143 0.77 -14.44 4.34
C LEU A 143 1.71 -15.29 3.48
N ASP A 144 1.53 -16.62 3.52
CA ASP A 144 2.37 -17.60 2.82
C ASP A 144 2.32 -17.35 1.30
N PHE A 145 1.14 -17.03 0.77
CA PHE A 145 0.97 -16.68 -0.64
C PHE A 145 1.71 -15.39 -1.01
N LEU A 146 1.56 -14.32 -0.21
CA LEU A 146 2.23 -13.02 -0.46
C LEU A 146 3.75 -13.10 -0.26
N ARG A 147 4.23 -13.99 0.60
CA ARG A 147 5.66 -14.27 0.82
C ARG A 147 6.25 -15.23 -0.20
N SER A 148 5.42 -15.97 -0.93
CA SER A 148 5.89 -16.94 -1.91
C SER A 148 6.78 -16.29 -2.98
N SER A 149 7.71 -17.06 -3.53
CA SER A 149 8.53 -16.62 -4.66
C SER A 149 7.82 -16.78 -6.01
N GLN A 150 6.59 -17.31 -6.02
CA GLN A 150 5.81 -17.50 -7.26
C GLN A 150 5.41 -16.15 -7.87
N ARG A 151 5.18 -15.15 -7.02
CA ARG A 151 4.88 -13.78 -7.41
C ARG A 151 5.80 -12.83 -6.66
N THR A 152 6.31 -11.83 -7.37
CA THR A 152 7.29 -10.88 -6.84
C THR A 152 6.64 -9.73 -6.07
N TYR A 153 5.71 -10.02 -5.15
CA TYR A 153 4.98 -9.00 -4.38
C TYR A 153 5.93 -8.07 -3.62
N VAL A 154 6.89 -8.66 -2.92
CA VAL A 154 7.85 -7.93 -2.10
C VAL A 154 8.68 -6.98 -2.95
N GLU A 155 9.20 -7.45 -4.09
CA GLU A 155 9.98 -6.65 -5.02
C GLU A 155 9.12 -5.55 -5.63
N LEU A 156 7.90 -5.87 -6.07
CA LEU A 156 6.98 -4.90 -6.64
C LEU A 156 6.58 -3.79 -5.66
N ILE A 157 6.41 -4.11 -4.38
CA ILE A 157 6.15 -3.12 -3.32
C ILE A 157 7.38 -2.21 -3.14
N VAL A 158 8.59 -2.79 -3.11
CA VAL A 158 9.83 -2.01 -2.99
C VAL A 158 10.01 -1.07 -4.20
N ASP A 159 9.77 -1.57 -5.41
CA ASP A 159 9.88 -0.80 -6.64
C ASP A 159 8.83 0.34 -6.68
N ALA A 160 7.59 0.05 -6.30
CA ALA A 160 6.55 1.07 -6.21
C ALA A 160 6.89 2.14 -5.18
N LEU A 161 7.41 1.75 -4.01
CA LEU A 161 7.87 2.71 -2.99
C LEU A 161 9.01 3.58 -3.50
N ARG A 162 9.97 3.02 -4.24
CA ARG A 162 11.07 3.78 -4.85
C ARG A 162 10.55 4.81 -5.85
N HIS A 163 9.72 4.38 -6.80
CA HIS A 163 9.15 5.29 -7.79
C HIS A 163 8.30 6.38 -7.15
N LEU A 164 7.48 6.04 -6.16
CA LEU A 164 6.71 7.03 -5.39
C LEU A 164 7.64 7.99 -4.62
N ASN A 165 8.79 7.52 -4.12
CA ASN A 165 9.79 8.36 -3.47
C ASN A 165 10.41 9.38 -4.43
N GLU A 166 10.58 9.01 -5.69
CA GLU A 166 11.16 9.84 -6.74
C GLU A 166 10.13 10.83 -7.30
N LEU A 167 8.89 10.41 -7.53
CA LEU A 167 7.84 11.22 -8.15
C LEU A 167 7.14 12.19 -7.19
N LEU A 168 6.98 11.81 -5.92
CA LEU A 168 6.21 12.58 -4.96
C LEU A 168 7.14 13.34 -4.01
N PRO A 169 7.11 14.68 -4.00
CA PRO A 169 7.86 15.44 -3.02
C PRO A 169 7.34 15.15 -1.61
N ARG A 170 8.22 15.26 -0.61
CA ARG A 170 7.83 15.08 0.80
C ARG A 170 7.25 16.38 1.34
N ILE A 171 6.14 16.30 2.05
CA ILE A 171 5.54 17.45 2.70
C ILE A 171 5.84 17.38 4.20
N GLN A 172 6.72 18.24 4.70
CA GLN A 172 7.09 18.28 6.11
C GLN A 172 6.57 19.55 6.76
N PHE A 173 5.55 19.42 7.62
CA PHE A 173 4.96 20.55 8.35
C PHE A 173 4.49 21.65 7.38
N GLY A 174 3.80 21.25 6.32
CA GLY A 174 3.32 22.12 5.24
C GLY A 174 4.38 22.61 4.25
N LYS A 175 5.67 22.23 4.43
CA LYS A 175 6.75 22.63 3.53
C LYS A 175 7.15 21.49 2.59
N VAL A 176 7.14 21.78 1.30
CA VAL A 176 7.60 20.86 0.25
C VAL A 176 9.13 20.75 0.34
N LYS A 177 9.63 19.52 0.52
CA LYS A 177 11.05 19.20 0.48
C LYS A 177 11.32 18.13 -0.59
N PRO A 178 12.21 18.38 -1.55
CA PRO A 178 12.70 17.33 -2.43
C PRO A 178 13.40 16.25 -1.59
N GLN A 179 13.13 14.97 -1.87
CA GLN A 179 13.67 13.86 -1.06
C GLN A 179 15.14 13.56 -1.36
N LEU A 180 15.61 13.90 -2.56
CA LEU A 180 16.99 13.79 -3.02
C LEU A 180 17.35 15.11 -3.74
N PRO A 181 18.64 15.48 -3.86
CA PRO A 181 19.07 16.42 -4.88
C PRO A 181 18.78 15.77 -6.24
N THR A 182 17.55 15.90 -6.72
CA THR A 182 17.11 15.29 -7.96
C THR A 182 17.68 16.10 -9.12
N SER A 183 18.31 15.41 -10.07
CA SER A 183 18.84 16.00 -11.30
C SER A 183 17.75 16.56 -12.22
N ARG A 184 16.46 16.38 -11.88
CA ARG A 184 15.29 16.67 -12.74
C ARG A 184 14.08 17.21 -11.93
N PRO A 185 14.14 18.44 -11.42
CA PRO A 185 13.03 19.05 -10.65
C PRO A 185 11.72 19.23 -11.43
N ASN A 186 11.73 19.19 -12.77
CA ASN A 186 10.53 19.23 -13.61
C ASN A 186 9.78 17.89 -13.72
N GLU A 187 10.27 16.83 -13.08
CA GLU A 187 9.66 15.49 -13.07
C GLU A 187 8.94 15.17 -11.75
N LEU A 188 8.70 16.16 -10.89
CA LEU A 188 7.93 15.97 -9.65
C LEU A 188 6.45 16.25 -9.88
N ILE A 189 5.60 15.39 -9.30
CA ILE A 189 4.15 15.62 -9.24
C ILE A 189 3.88 16.75 -8.24
N SER A 190 3.04 17.71 -8.63
CA SER A 190 2.66 18.82 -7.75
C SER A 190 2.09 18.31 -6.41
N PRO A 191 2.39 18.99 -5.27
CA PRO A 191 1.82 18.65 -3.98
C PRO A 191 0.29 18.62 -3.98
N ASP A 192 -0.34 19.38 -4.86
CA ASP A 192 -1.80 19.59 -4.92
C ASP A 192 -2.55 18.51 -5.71
N VAL A 193 -1.84 17.60 -6.39
CA VAL A 193 -2.49 16.50 -7.13
C VAL A 193 -3.08 15.50 -6.13
N PRO A 194 -4.41 15.26 -6.14
CA PRO A 194 -5.06 14.32 -5.23
C PRO A 194 -4.77 12.87 -5.62
N GLY A 195 -5.19 11.91 -4.78
CA GLY A 195 -5.12 10.47 -5.08
C GLY A 195 -3.86 9.75 -4.59
N PHE A 196 -2.84 10.49 -4.13
CA PHE A 196 -1.59 9.92 -3.59
C PHE A 196 -1.52 9.89 -2.06
N GLN A 197 -2.65 10.14 -1.38
CA GLN A 197 -2.69 10.10 0.08
C GLN A 197 -2.51 8.67 0.56
N PHE A 198 -1.74 8.47 1.63
CA PHE A 198 -1.55 7.18 2.31
C PHE A 198 -0.84 6.07 1.51
N VAL A 199 -0.60 6.22 0.20
CA VAL A 199 -0.05 5.14 -0.64
C VAL A 199 1.33 4.68 -0.14
N LYS A 200 2.24 5.60 0.18
CA LYS A 200 3.57 5.23 0.72
C LYS A 200 3.41 4.57 2.10
N ARG A 201 2.55 5.13 2.95
CA ARG A 201 2.28 4.60 4.30
C ARG A 201 1.80 3.15 4.25
N ASP A 202 0.78 2.86 3.45
CA ASP A 202 0.13 1.55 3.44
C ASP A 202 0.99 0.47 2.76
N LEU A 203 1.76 0.84 1.74
CA LEU A 203 2.76 -0.05 1.14
C LEU A 203 3.90 -0.36 2.12
N VAL A 204 4.44 0.63 2.84
CA VAL A 204 5.44 0.40 3.90
C VAL A 204 4.86 -0.47 5.03
N ARG A 205 3.59 -0.25 5.41
CA ARG A 205 2.91 -1.08 6.41
C ARG A 205 2.81 -2.53 5.97
N LEU A 206 2.40 -2.80 4.72
CA LEU A 206 2.38 -4.17 4.18
C LEU A 206 3.78 -4.77 4.19
N LEU A 207 4.79 -4.05 3.71
CA LEU A 207 6.17 -4.52 3.69
C LEU A 207 6.66 -4.91 5.09
N ALA A 208 6.30 -4.13 6.12
CA ALA A 208 6.62 -4.41 7.51
C ALA A 208 6.00 -5.72 8.02
N ILE A 209 4.77 -6.04 7.61
CA ILE A 209 4.09 -7.29 7.95
C ILE A 209 4.76 -8.46 7.21
N LEU A 210 5.02 -8.29 5.91
CA LEU A 210 5.60 -9.35 5.08
C LEU A 210 7.03 -9.73 5.51
N VAL A 211 7.83 -8.80 6.03
CA VAL A 211 9.22 -9.09 6.45
C VAL A 211 9.34 -9.65 7.87
N HIS A 212 8.27 -9.60 8.68
CA HIS A 212 8.32 -10.00 10.08
C HIS A 212 8.79 -11.45 10.29
N ASP A 213 9.88 -11.64 11.04
CA ASP A 213 10.48 -12.94 11.36
C ASP A 213 10.77 -13.85 10.13
N ASP A 214 11.10 -13.26 8.98
CA ASP A 214 11.42 -14.02 7.77
C ASP A 214 12.70 -13.54 7.07
N GLY A 215 13.79 -14.29 7.26
CA GLY A 215 15.09 -13.99 6.68
C GLY A 215 15.14 -14.07 5.15
N SER A 216 14.27 -14.89 4.53
CA SER A 216 14.17 -14.97 3.07
C SER A 216 13.58 -13.67 2.51
N ILE A 217 12.54 -13.13 3.16
CA ILE A 217 11.95 -11.86 2.77
C ILE A 217 12.91 -10.69 3.05
N GLN A 218 13.61 -10.68 4.19
CA GLN A 218 14.66 -9.69 4.47
C GLN A 218 15.72 -9.66 3.36
N LYS A 219 16.18 -10.83 2.90
CA LYS A 219 17.14 -10.96 1.80
C LYS A 219 16.57 -10.40 0.49
N ARG A 220 15.34 -10.77 0.11
CA ARG A 220 14.69 -10.28 -1.12
C ARG A 220 14.56 -8.75 -1.14
N ILE A 221 14.19 -8.16 0.01
CA ILE A 221 14.11 -6.70 0.15
C ILE A 221 15.50 -6.07 0.03
N ARG A 222 16.52 -6.64 0.68
CA ARG A 222 17.91 -6.17 0.58
C ARG A 222 18.43 -6.22 -0.86
N GLU A 223 18.25 -7.34 -1.55
CA GLU A 223 18.72 -7.52 -2.94
C GLU A 223 18.05 -6.54 -3.92
N ARG A 224 16.90 -5.99 -3.54
CA ARG A 224 16.24 -4.89 -4.26
C ARG A 224 16.59 -3.50 -3.74
N GLY A 225 17.57 -3.33 -2.86
CA GLY A 225 17.89 -2.00 -2.28
C GLY A 225 16.74 -1.40 -1.48
N GLY A 226 15.90 -2.25 -0.88
CA GLY A 226 14.72 -1.82 -0.16
C GLY A 226 15.00 -1.29 1.24
N VAL A 227 16.20 -1.55 1.81
CA VAL A 227 16.59 -1.04 3.13
C VAL A 227 16.69 0.49 3.08
N GLU A 228 17.34 1.02 2.05
CA GLU A 228 17.52 2.44 1.78
C GLU A 228 16.19 3.13 1.44
N VAL A 229 15.34 2.45 0.68
CA VAL A 229 13.98 2.93 0.38
C VAL A 229 13.19 3.11 1.66
N VAL A 230 13.17 2.12 2.56
CA VAL A 230 12.47 2.23 3.86
C VAL A 230 13.09 3.30 4.74
N LEU A 231 14.42 3.40 4.82
CA LEU A 231 15.12 4.45 5.56
C LEU A 231 14.70 5.85 5.09
N SER A 232 14.55 6.05 3.78
CA SER A 232 14.11 7.34 3.22
C SER A 232 12.71 7.75 3.69
N MET A 233 11.88 6.78 4.14
CA MET A 233 10.53 7.01 4.66
C MET A 233 10.48 7.21 6.18
N CYS A 234 11.62 7.15 6.90
CA CYS A 234 11.71 7.38 8.35
C CYS A 234 11.61 8.87 8.74
N ALA A 235 10.81 9.65 8.01
CA ALA A 235 10.59 11.05 8.26
C ALA A 235 9.10 11.38 8.09
N VAL A 236 8.65 12.47 8.74
CA VAL A 236 7.27 12.93 8.62
C VAL A 236 6.96 13.28 7.16
N ASP A 237 5.77 12.91 6.71
CA ASP A 237 5.18 13.30 5.43
C ASP A 237 3.68 13.55 5.65
N ASP A 238 3.22 14.79 5.49
CA ASP A 238 1.84 15.19 5.76
C ASP A 238 0.84 14.52 4.79
N ARG A 239 1.30 14.15 3.59
CA ARG A 239 0.51 13.35 2.63
C ARG A 239 0.35 11.90 3.07
N ASN A 240 1.27 11.42 3.91
CA ASN A 240 1.28 10.05 4.43
C ASN A 240 1.37 10.07 5.96
N PRO A 241 0.30 10.48 6.67
CA PRO A 241 0.30 10.50 8.13
C PRO A 241 0.73 9.16 8.72
N TYR A 242 1.58 9.20 9.74
CA TYR A 242 2.17 8.03 10.40
C TYR A 242 3.15 7.18 9.55
N ILE A 243 3.60 7.67 8.38
CA ILE A 243 4.59 6.94 7.58
C ILE A 243 5.87 6.65 8.35
N ARG A 244 6.32 7.59 9.19
CA ARG A 244 7.56 7.46 9.95
C ARG A 244 7.50 6.26 10.89
N GLU A 245 6.40 6.09 11.60
CA GLU A 245 6.18 5.01 12.56
C GLU A 245 6.14 3.66 11.85
N HIS A 246 5.42 3.57 10.72
CA HIS A 246 5.40 2.37 9.90
C HIS A 246 6.76 2.04 9.29
N ALA A 247 7.51 3.05 8.84
CA ALA A 247 8.86 2.88 8.30
C ALA A 247 9.85 2.42 9.36
N LEU A 248 9.79 2.98 10.58
CA LEU A 248 10.61 2.52 11.70
C LEU A 248 10.28 1.08 12.09
N PHE A 249 9.00 0.70 12.05
CA PHE A 249 8.59 -0.68 12.29
C PHE A 249 9.08 -1.65 11.19
N ALA A 250 8.95 -1.27 9.92
CA ALA A 250 9.49 -2.02 8.79
C ALA A 250 11.01 -2.18 8.90
N LEU A 251 11.72 -1.09 9.23
CA LEU A 251 13.17 -1.07 9.43
C LEU A 251 13.57 -1.98 10.59
N ARG A 252 12.90 -1.90 11.74
CA ARG A 252 13.14 -2.83 12.85
C ARG A 252 13.06 -4.29 12.39
N ASN A 253 12.00 -4.65 11.67
CA ASN A 253 11.82 -6.03 11.20
C ASN A 253 12.86 -6.42 10.15
N LEU A 254 13.31 -5.50 9.31
CA LEU A 254 14.40 -5.72 8.35
C LEU A 254 15.75 -5.98 9.02
N LEU A 255 16.03 -5.31 10.14
CA LEU A 255 17.31 -5.40 10.85
C LEU A 255 17.34 -6.49 11.91
N HIS A 256 16.17 -7.03 12.30
CA HIS A 256 16.07 -8.02 13.36
C HIS A 256 16.83 -9.30 12.99
N ASN A 257 17.85 -9.63 13.78
CA ASN A 257 18.74 -10.78 13.58
C ASN A 257 19.37 -10.87 12.17
N ASN A 258 19.59 -9.73 11.51
CA ASN A 258 20.16 -9.69 10.15
C ASN A 258 21.35 -8.73 10.08
N THR A 259 22.56 -9.28 10.23
CA THR A 259 23.81 -8.51 10.19
C THR A 259 24.06 -7.83 8.85
N GLU A 260 23.79 -8.53 7.74
CA GLU A 260 23.97 -7.95 6.39
C GLU A 260 23.11 -6.68 6.20
N ASN A 261 21.87 -6.68 6.69
CA ASN A 261 21.02 -5.49 6.64
C ASN A 261 21.48 -4.40 7.63
N GLN A 262 22.01 -4.78 8.79
CA GLN A 262 22.57 -3.83 9.77
C GLN A 262 23.81 -3.12 9.23
N ASP A 263 24.64 -3.83 8.47
CA ASP A 263 25.87 -3.27 7.91
C ASP A 263 25.56 -2.20 6.85
N ILE A 264 24.53 -2.38 6.03
CA ILE A 264 24.02 -1.34 5.11
C ILE A 264 23.67 -0.05 5.87
N VAL A 265 22.99 -0.16 7.03
CA VAL A 265 22.63 1.01 7.83
C VAL A 265 23.86 1.71 8.41
N LYS A 266 24.85 0.94 8.89
CA LYS A 266 26.11 1.50 9.41
C LYS A 266 26.90 2.24 8.34
N GLU A 267 26.91 1.73 7.11
CA GLU A 267 27.57 2.39 5.97
C GLU A 267 26.90 3.72 5.59
N LEU A 268 25.62 3.88 5.93
CA LEU A 268 24.84 5.10 5.69
C LEU A 268 24.86 6.09 6.86
N GLU A 269 25.51 5.76 7.98
CA GLU A 269 25.61 6.69 9.10
C GLU A 269 26.30 7.99 8.64
N PRO A 270 25.67 9.16 8.84
CA PRO A 270 26.28 10.41 8.42
C PRO A 270 27.60 10.58 9.16
N THR A 271 28.66 10.86 8.41
CA THR A 271 29.98 11.17 8.98
C THR A 271 30.10 12.62 9.44
N GLY A 272 29.12 13.48 9.09
CA GLY A 272 29.09 14.88 9.51
C GLY A 272 27.72 15.58 9.41
N ARG A 273 27.62 16.80 9.94
CA ARG A 273 26.51 17.75 9.82
C ARG A 273 26.95 18.98 9.04
N TRP A 274 26.08 19.48 8.17
CA TRP A 274 26.27 20.78 7.53
C TRP A 274 25.94 21.89 8.53
N ASP A 275 26.87 22.83 8.72
CA ASP A 275 26.61 24.04 9.50
C ASP A 275 25.85 25.11 8.70
N GLU A 276 25.44 26.19 9.35
CA GLU A 276 24.68 27.30 8.72
C GLU A 276 25.46 28.01 7.59
N SER A 277 26.78 27.80 7.51
CA SER A 277 27.65 28.29 6.44
C SER A 277 27.83 27.28 5.29
N GLY A 278 27.21 26.11 5.36
CA GLY A 278 27.33 25.08 4.33
C GLY A 278 28.67 24.33 4.37
N VAL A 279 29.34 24.27 5.52
CA VAL A 279 30.54 23.44 5.74
C VAL A 279 30.14 22.14 6.42
N LEU A 280 30.65 21.01 5.92
CA LEU A 280 30.48 19.70 6.55
C LEU A 280 31.38 19.61 7.78
N THR A 281 30.77 19.50 8.96
CA THR A 281 31.44 19.37 10.25
C THR A 281 31.28 17.94 10.77
N ASP A 282 32.30 17.37 11.40
CA ASP A 282 32.20 16.01 11.95
C ASP A 282 31.10 15.92 13.02
N LEU A 283 30.40 14.79 13.07
CA LEU A 283 29.48 14.45 14.16
C LEU A 283 30.28 14.14 15.43
N ARG A 284 30.50 15.17 16.26
CA ARG A 284 31.07 15.02 17.62
C ARG A 284 30.18 14.21 18.54
#